data_AF-A0A2K0WGN6-F1
#
_entry.id   AF-A0A2K0WGN6-F1
#
_cell.length_a   1.000
_cell.length_b   1.000
_cell.length_c   1.000
_cell.angle_alpha   90.00
_cell.angle_beta   90.00
_cell.angle_gamma   90.00
#
_symmetry.space_group_name_H-M   'P 1'
#
loop_
_entity.id
_entity.type
_entity.pdbx_description
1 polymer ?
#
loop_
_entity_poly.entity_id
_entity_poly.type
_entity_poly.pdbx_seq_one_letter_code
_entity_poly.pdbx_strand_id
1 'polypeptide(L)'
;MNQERREHIVAALRRYRETVLQHNLFLLRTLVEKVEAQPTPPNCTEPAAQSLRMQAIQELIEVPEPIEAPRDVLDENVIASLIWSASLEGVDDDPVDPSLRRDYFAGIEAGIIERGVEVAEFPPSDLEYLCTLVSGITGPGLPFHRETSQFDFITPLRPGKMKARMEAVGVPVRNYTGDGEYNQLTWLWEDWEIAVAFKIGGGPRGWGGSYALYCRNEDNKQWKWRYGVHDEDWYSDVYDNVEEFLGFYAHFNEQTEEDLLDDITSLEALAWA
;
A
#
# COMPACT_ATOMS: atom_id res chain seq x y z
N MET A 1 19.43 -14.56 -8.92
CA MET A 1 18.92 -14.94 -7.58
C MET A 1 18.80 -16.45 -7.43
N ASN A 2 19.17 -17.02 -6.26
CA ASN A 2 19.09 -18.46 -5.98
C ASN A 2 17.71 -18.89 -5.45
N GLN A 3 17.49 -20.20 -5.30
CA GLN A 3 16.21 -20.75 -4.85
C GLN A 3 15.87 -20.40 -3.39
N GLU A 4 16.85 -20.43 -2.50
CA GLU A 4 16.69 -20.07 -1.08
C GLU A 4 16.15 -18.64 -0.92
N ARG A 5 16.71 -17.67 -1.66
CA ARG A 5 16.24 -16.28 -1.63
C ARG A 5 14.80 -16.15 -2.13
N ARG A 6 14.42 -16.90 -3.17
CA ARG A 6 13.02 -16.93 -3.65
C ARG A 6 12.07 -17.44 -2.58
N GLU A 7 12.46 -18.51 -1.88
CA GLU A 7 11.66 -19.09 -0.80
C GLU A 7 11.47 -18.13 0.38
N HIS A 8 12.50 -17.35 0.73
CA HIS A 8 12.38 -16.30 1.75
C HIS A 8 11.40 -15.19 1.35
N ILE A 9 11.46 -14.71 0.10
CA ILE A 9 10.52 -13.69 -0.41
C ILE A 9 9.08 -14.23 -0.40
N VAL A 10 8.86 -15.45 -0.88
CA VAL A 10 7.54 -16.10 -0.86
C VAL A 10 7.03 -16.27 0.57
N ALA A 11 7.90 -16.67 1.51
CA ALA A 11 7.53 -16.83 2.90
C ALA A 11 7.17 -15.49 3.56
N ALA A 12 7.93 -14.42 3.28
CA ALA A 12 7.64 -13.08 3.80
C ALA A 12 6.32 -12.53 3.24
N LEU A 13 6.10 -12.65 1.93
CA LEU A 13 4.83 -12.24 1.31
C LEU A 13 3.64 -13.01 1.88
N ARG A 14 3.79 -14.32 2.13
CA ARG A 14 2.74 -15.12 2.78
C ARG A 14 2.43 -14.61 4.19
N ARG A 15 3.45 -14.38 5.01
CA ARG A 15 3.27 -13.85 6.38
C ARG A 15 2.61 -12.49 6.36
N TYR A 16 2.99 -11.62 5.43
CA TYR A 16 2.37 -10.34 5.21
C TYR A 16 0.86 -10.51 4.94
N ARG A 17 0.50 -11.33 3.94
CA ARG A 17 -0.90 -11.62 3.58
C ARG A 17 -1.71 -12.16 4.76
N GLU A 18 -1.16 -13.13 5.48
CA GLU A 18 -1.82 -13.74 6.65
C GLU A 18 -2.06 -12.70 7.76
N THR A 19 -1.08 -11.85 8.04
CA THR A 19 -1.14 -10.82 9.09
C THR A 19 -2.20 -9.76 8.75
N VAL A 20 -2.13 -9.21 7.52
CA VAL A 20 -3.06 -8.18 7.04
C VAL A 20 -4.48 -8.75 6.94
N LEU A 21 -4.64 -9.97 6.43
CA LEU A 21 -5.94 -10.63 6.37
C LEU A 21 -6.56 -10.80 7.76
N GLN A 22 -5.78 -11.26 8.74
CA GLN A 22 -6.28 -11.44 10.10
C GLN A 22 -6.74 -10.10 10.69
N HIS A 23 -5.96 -9.04 10.52
CA HIS A 23 -6.31 -7.70 10.98
C HIS A 23 -7.57 -7.16 10.27
N ASN A 24 -7.64 -7.25 8.95
CA ASN A 24 -8.76 -6.73 8.18
C ASN A 24 -10.06 -7.51 8.42
N LEU A 25 -10.01 -8.83 8.64
CA LEU A 25 -11.19 -9.61 9.03
C LEU A 25 -11.66 -9.27 10.44
N PHE A 26 -10.75 -8.91 11.35
CA PHE A 26 -11.11 -8.40 12.67
C PHE A 26 -11.84 -7.05 12.56
N LEU A 27 -11.34 -6.13 11.74
CA LEU A 27 -12.00 -4.85 11.48
C LEU A 27 -13.36 -5.01 10.80
N LEU A 28 -13.48 -5.91 9.82
CA LEU A 28 -14.76 -6.19 9.14
C LEU A 28 -15.84 -6.68 10.13
N ARG A 29 -15.47 -7.58 11.05
CA ARG A 29 -16.38 -8.04 12.11
C ARG A 29 -16.78 -6.89 13.04
N THR A 30 -15.79 -6.09 13.44
CA THR A 30 -16.02 -4.92 14.30
C THR A 30 -16.95 -3.92 13.62
N LEU A 31 -16.73 -3.61 12.34
CA LEU A 31 -17.59 -2.74 11.53
C LEU A 31 -19.04 -3.20 11.57
N VAL A 32 -19.30 -4.47 11.25
CA VAL A 32 -20.65 -5.04 11.25
C VAL A 32 -21.27 -4.93 12.66
N GLU A 33 -20.55 -5.30 13.71
CA GLU A 33 -21.04 -5.23 15.09
C GLU A 33 -21.38 -3.79 15.52
N LYS A 34 -20.53 -2.81 15.18
CA LYS A 34 -20.75 -1.40 15.55
C LYS A 34 -21.92 -0.80 14.77
N VAL A 35 -22.04 -1.10 13.48
CA VAL A 35 -23.16 -0.64 12.65
C VAL A 35 -24.48 -1.25 13.11
N GLU A 36 -24.52 -2.54 13.44
CA GLU A 36 -25.72 -3.19 14.00
C GLU A 36 -26.13 -2.59 15.35
N ALA A 37 -25.16 -2.21 16.18
CA ALA A 37 -25.39 -1.60 17.48
C ALA A 37 -25.88 -0.14 17.41
N GLN A 38 -25.82 0.52 16.25
CA GLN A 38 -26.29 1.89 16.12
C GLN A 38 -27.82 1.99 16.34
N PRO A 39 -28.27 3.02 17.07
CA PRO A 39 -29.70 3.21 17.32
C PRO A 39 -30.44 3.53 16.01
N THR A 40 -31.63 2.96 15.86
CA THR A 40 -32.51 3.30 14.74
C THR A 40 -32.89 4.79 14.81
N PRO A 41 -32.69 5.56 13.72
CA PRO A 41 -33.00 6.99 13.71
C PRO A 41 -34.48 7.28 14.06
N PRO A 42 -34.78 8.41 14.73
CA PRO A 42 -36.15 8.81 15.00
C PRO A 42 -36.96 8.91 13.70
N ASN A 43 -38.14 8.29 13.66
CA ASN A 43 -39.04 8.21 12.50
C ASN A 43 -38.60 7.25 11.38
N CYS A 44 -37.57 6.44 11.58
CA CYS A 44 -37.19 5.38 10.65
C CYS A 44 -37.88 4.05 10.99
N THR A 45 -38.31 3.30 9.98
CA THR A 45 -38.78 1.92 10.16
C THR A 45 -37.59 0.97 10.22
N GLU A 46 -37.75 -0.20 10.82
CA GLU A 46 -36.64 -1.17 10.88
C GLU A 46 -36.09 -1.56 9.49
N PRO A 47 -36.91 -1.83 8.46
CA PRO A 47 -36.39 -2.10 7.12
C PRO A 47 -35.58 -0.92 6.54
N ALA A 48 -36.03 0.31 6.74
CA ALA A 48 -35.29 1.48 6.30
C ALA A 48 -33.97 1.64 7.09
N ALA A 49 -33.97 1.33 8.39
CA ALA A 49 -32.77 1.33 9.21
C ALA A 49 -31.77 0.26 8.77
N GLN A 50 -32.23 -0.92 8.35
CA GLN A 50 -31.38 -1.96 7.76
C GLN A 50 -30.71 -1.50 6.47
N SER A 51 -31.45 -0.80 5.59
CA SER A 51 -30.85 -0.21 4.39
C SER A 51 -29.79 0.85 4.72
N LEU A 52 -30.03 1.70 5.72
CA LEU A 52 -29.03 2.68 6.18
C LEU A 52 -27.79 2.01 6.78
N ARG A 53 -27.96 0.89 7.52
CA ARG A 53 -26.84 0.10 8.04
C ARG A 53 -25.99 -0.49 6.92
N MET A 54 -26.64 -1.06 5.90
CA MET A 54 -25.91 -1.55 4.72
C MET A 54 -25.19 -0.43 3.99
N GLN A 55 -25.81 0.75 3.85
CA GLN A 55 -25.16 1.92 3.27
C GLN A 55 -23.92 2.35 4.06
N ALA A 56 -23.98 2.40 5.39
CA ALA A 56 -22.83 2.73 6.23
C ALA A 56 -21.66 1.75 6.05
N ILE A 57 -21.95 0.45 5.86
CA ILE A 57 -20.92 -0.56 5.54
C ILE A 57 -20.35 -0.32 4.14
N GLN A 58 -21.21 -0.05 3.16
CA GLN A 58 -20.83 0.17 1.75
C GLN A 58 -19.97 1.41 1.53
N GLU A 59 -20.06 2.42 2.40
CA GLU A 59 -19.15 3.57 2.38
C GLU A 59 -17.70 3.18 2.71
N LEU A 60 -17.48 2.09 3.45
CA LEU A 60 -16.15 1.64 3.90
C LEU A 60 -15.61 0.45 3.11
N ILE A 61 -16.49 -0.40 2.59
CA ILE A 61 -16.15 -1.60 1.82
C ILE A 61 -17.27 -1.94 0.84
N GLU A 62 -16.91 -2.15 -0.43
CA GLU A 62 -17.86 -2.60 -1.45
C GLU A 62 -18.28 -4.05 -1.20
N VAL A 63 -19.53 -4.24 -0.77
CA VAL A 63 -20.13 -5.56 -0.50
C VAL A 63 -20.81 -6.07 -1.78
N PRO A 64 -20.60 -7.35 -2.17
CA PRO A 64 -21.27 -7.92 -3.33
C PRO A 64 -22.80 -8.00 -3.14
N GLU A 65 -23.56 -7.74 -4.20
CA GLU A 65 -25.02 -7.93 -4.21
C GLU A 65 -25.41 -9.41 -4.41
N PRO A 66 -26.55 -9.90 -3.87
CA PRO A 66 -27.61 -9.17 -3.17
C PRO A 66 -27.56 -9.35 -1.64
N ILE A 67 -26.55 -8.80 -0.96
CA ILE A 67 -26.48 -8.81 0.50
C ILE A 67 -27.33 -7.66 1.08
N GLU A 68 -28.39 -8.01 1.81
CA GLU A 68 -29.38 -7.05 2.33
C GLU A 68 -29.24 -6.77 3.83
N ALA A 69 -28.61 -7.66 4.60
CA ALA A 69 -28.43 -7.49 6.05
C ALA A 69 -26.94 -7.38 6.43
N PRO A 70 -26.58 -6.50 7.38
CA PRO A 70 -25.21 -6.34 7.85
C PRO A 70 -24.53 -7.65 8.25
N ARG A 71 -25.27 -8.52 8.97
CA ARG A 71 -24.73 -9.79 9.45
C ARG A 71 -24.28 -10.73 8.33
N ASP A 72 -24.97 -10.71 7.21
CA ASP A 72 -24.72 -11.61 6.07
C ASP A 72 -23.40 -11.27 5.37
N VAL A 73 -22.84 -10.07 5.60
CA VAL A 73 -21.48 -9.70 5.16
C VAL A 73 -20.41 -10.65 5.74
N LEU A 74 -20.69 -11.23 6.92
CA LEU A 74 -19.78 -12.14 7.62
C LEU A 74 -19.95 -13.61 7.19
N ASP A 75 -20.81 -13.90 6.23
CA ASP A 75 -20.94 -15.25 5.68
C ASP A 75 -19.66 -15.67 4.96
N GLU A 76 -19.30 -16.95 5.09
CA GLU A 76 -18.03 -17.49 4.56
C GLU A 76 -17.85 -17.23 3.06
N ASN A 77 -18.94 -17.35 2.28
CA ASN A 77 -18.92 -17.10 0.83
C ASN A 77 -18.71 -15.61 0.50
N VAL A 78 -19.29 -14.72 1.32
CA VAL A 78 -19.15 -13.27 1.14
C VAL A 78 -17.75 -12.84 1.54
N ILE A 79 -17.24 -13.32 2.66
CA ILE A 79 -15.85 -13.10 3.10
C ILE A 79 -14.88 -13.57 2.02
N ALA A 80 -15.06 -14.79 1.47
CA ALA A 80 -14.19 -15.29 0.41
C ALA A 80 -14.19 -14.38 -0.84
N SER A 81 -15.35 -13.82 -1.20
CA SER A 81 -15.46 -12.83 -2.28
C SER A 81 -14.75 -11.53 -1.91
N LEU A 82 -14.96 -11.01 -0.71
CA LEU A 82 -14.38 -9.75 -0.23
C LEU A 82 -12.85 -9.81 -0.13
N ILE A 83 -12.29 -10.97 0.27
CA ILE A 83 -10.83 -11.15 0.30
C ILE A 83 -10.22 -10.77 -1.04
N TRP A 84 -10.86 -11.18 -2.13
CA TRP A 84 -10.42 -10.91 -3.49
C TRP A 84 -10.86 -9.52 -3.99
N SER A 85 -12.14 -9.18 -3.90
CA SER A 85 -12.66 -7.94 -4.50
C SER A 85 -12.23 -6.68 -3.74
N ALA A 86 -11.99 -6.80 -2.44
CA ALA A 86 -11.55 -5.72 -1.57
C ALA A 86 -10.10 -5.90 -1.11
N SER A 87 -9.32 -6.83 -1.69
CA SER A 87 -7.91 -7.02 -1.37
C SER A 87 -7.63 -7.13 0.13
N LEU A 88 -8.44 -7.89 0.88
CA LEU A 88 -8.35 -7.91 2.35
C LEU A 88 -7.05 -8.52 2.88
N GLU A 89 -6.32 -9.26 2.06
CA GLU A 89 -4.97 -9.76 2.38
C GLU A 89 -3.84 -8.77 2.03
N GLY A 90 -4.16 -7.52 1.70
CA GLY A 90 -3.16 -6.47 1.44
C GLY A 90 -2.42 -6.63 0.12
N VAL A 91 -3.01 -7.31 -0.85
CA VAL A 91 -2.46 -7.44 -2.20
C VAL A 91 -3.53 -7.13 -3.22
N ASP A 92 -3.12 -6.53 -4.32
CA ASP A 92 -4.01 -6.38 -5.46
C ASP A 92 -4.10 -7.72 -6.20
N ASP A 93 -5.32 -8.11 -6.53
CA ASP A 93 -5.63 -9.40 -7.15
C ASP A 93 -5.70 -9.33 -8.69
N ASP A 94 -5.37 -8.18 -9.30
CA ASP A 94 -5.22 -8.10 -10.75
C ASP A 94 -4.13 -9.12 -11.20
N PRO A 95 -4.30 -9.76 -12.36
CA PRO A 95 -3.30 -10.67 -12.88
C PRO A 95 -1.98 -9.93 -13.11
N VAL A 96 -0.87 -10.55 -12.70
CA VAL A 96 0.47 -10.05 -13.01
C VAL A 96 0.65 -9.97 -14.52
N ASP A 97 1.04 -8.80 -15.03
CA ASP A 97 1.45 -8.59 -16.42
C ASP A 97 2.99 -8.43 -16.50
N PRO A 98 3.73 -9.49 -16.87
CA PRO A 98 5.18 -9.42 -16.98
C PRO A 98 5.66 -8.47 -18.07
N SER A 99 4.87 -8.25 -19.14
CA SER A 99 5.27 -7.35 -20.21
C SER A 99 5.20 -5.90 -19.74
N LEU A 100 4.10 -5.55 -19.08
CA LEU A 100 3.93 -4.22 -18.49
C LEU A 100 5.00 -3.92 -17.44
N ARG A 101 5.35 -4.90 -16.61
CA ARG A 101 6.41 -4.74 -15.60
C ARG A 101 7.80 -4.58 -16.22
N ARG A 102 8.10 -5.31 -17.30
CA ARG A 102 9.35 -5.13 -18.07
C ARG A 102 9.44 -3.74 -18.66
N ASP A 103 8.36 -3.25 -19.27
CA ASP A 103 8.31 -1.90 -19.84
C ASP A 103 8.55 -0.86 -18.75
N TYR A 104 7.89 -0.99 -17.60
CA TYR A 104 8.11 -0.13 -16.43
C TYR A 104 9.58 -0.09 -16.00
N PHE A 105 10.23 -1.23 -15.80
CA PHE A 105 11.64 -1.25 -15.42
C PHE A 105 12.55 -0.69 -16.51
N ALA A 106 12.31 -0.99 -17.79
CA ALA A 106 13.09 -0.40 -18.89
C ALA A 106 13.00 1.13 -18.93
N GLY A 107 11.83 1.69 -18.62
CA GLY A 107 11.64 3.14 -18.50
C GLY A 107 12.43 3.75 -17.33
N ILE A 108 12.42 3.09 -16.17
CA ILE A 108 13.22 3.51 -15.00
C ILE A 108 14.71 3.43 -15.31
N GLU A 109 15.17 2.33 -15.92
CA GLU A 109 16.57 2.14 -16.31
C GLU A 109 17.06 3.25 -17.25
N ALA A 110 16.26 3.60 -18.26
CA ALA A 110 16.55 4.74 -19.14
C ALA A 110 16.68 6.05 -18.37
N GLY A 111 15.80 6.28 -17.38
CA GLY A 111 15.85 7.45 -16.51
C GLY A 111 17.08 7.50 -15.58
N ILE A 112 17.58 6.34 -15.13
CA ILE A 112 18.82 6.22 -14.36
C ILE A 112 20.03 6.56 -15.26
N ILE A 113 20.07 6.01 -16.48
CA ILE A 113 21.14 6.23 -17.46
C ILE A 113 21.20 7.71 -17.88
N GLU A 114 20.06 8.34 -18.13
CA GLU A 114 19.97 9.76 -18.50
C GLU A 114 20.57 10.68 -17.42
N ARG A 115 20.45 10.28 -16.15
CA ARG A 115 21.03 11.00 -15.01
C ARG A 115 22.50 10.65 -14.74
N GLY A 116 23.09 9.78 -15.56
CA GLY A 116 24.52 9.42 -15.49
C GLY A 116 24.90 8.61 -14.26
N VAL A 117 23.96 7.89 -13.65
CA VAL A 117 24.22 7.05 -12.46
C VAL A 117 24.52 5.62 -12.89
N GLU A 118 25.62 5.07 -12.38
CA GLU A 118 25.98 3.66 -12.56
C GLU A 118 25.49 2.84 -11.36
N VAL A 119 24.78 1.75 -11.63
CA VAL A 119 24.29 0.79 -10.63
C VAL A 119 24.76 -0.61 -10.99
N ALA A 120 25.10 -1.43 -9.99
CA ALA A 120 25.68 -2.75 -10.23
C ALA A 120 24.70 -3.75 -10.90
N GLU A 121 23.42 -3.66 -10.56
CA GLU A 121 22.34 -4.45 -11.16
C GLU A 121 21.06 -3.62 -11.23
N PHE A 122 20.25 -3.83 -12.26
CA PHE A 122 18.91 -3.26 -12.35
C PHE A 122 18.00 -4.16 -13.21
N PRO A 123 16.73 -4.37 -12.84
CA PRO A 123 16.09 -3.98 -11.56
C PRO A 123 16.70 -4.70 -10.34
N PRO A 124 16.41 -4.26 -9.09
CA PRO A 124 16.74 -5.03 -7.90
C PRO A 124 16.14 -6.44 -8.00
N SER A 125 16.96 -7.48 -7.87
CA SER A 125 16.55 -8.84 -8.25
C SER A 125 15.43 -9.44 -7.37
N ASP A 126 15.33 -9.02 -6.12
CA ASP A 126 14.25 -9.37 -5.19
C ASP A 126 12.96 -8.59 -5.47
N LEU A 127 13.05 -7.29 -5.77
CA LEU A 127 11.89 -6.50 -6.22
C LEU A 127 11.32 -7.05 -7.54
N GLU A 128 12.19 -7.37 -8.50
CA GLU A 128 11.78 -7.94 -9.79
C GLU A 128 11.01 -9.24 -9.57
N TYR A 129 11.54 -10.13 -8.73
CA TYR A 129 10.87 -11.38 -8.41
C TYR A 129 9.56 -11.19 -7.65
N LEU A 130 9.51 -10.29 -6.67
CA LEU A 130 8.28 -9.97 -5.95
C LEU A 130 7.18 -9.49 -6.91
N CYS A 131 7.55 -8.66 -7.89
CA CYS A 131 6.63 -8.21 -8.95
C CYS A 131 6.15 -9.32 -9.90
N THR A 132 6.73 -10.53 -9.84
CA THR A 132 6.20 -11.71 -10.54
C THR A 132 5.13 -12.47 -9.75
N LEU A 133 5.06 -12.22 -8.43
CA LEU A 133 4.13 -12.90 -7.53
C LEU A 133 2.82 -12.12 -7.35
N VAL A 134 2.86 -10.79 -7.45
CA VAL A 134 1.73 -9.88 -7.19
C VAL A 134 1.73 -8.70 -8.17
N SER A 135 0.53 -8.22 -8.54
CA SER A 135 0.37 -6.99 -9.33
C SER A 135 0.68 -5.76 -8.49
N GLY A 136 0.30 -5.78 -7.21
CA GLY A 136 0.59 -4.76 -6.22
C GLY A 136 0.40 -5.26 -4.78
N ILE A 137 0.90 -4.47 -3.84
CA ILE A 137 0.86 -4.74 -2.40
C ILE A 137 0.31 -3.48 -1.73
N THR A 138 -0.88 -3.62 -1.15
CA THR A 138 -1.69 -2.57 -0.54
C THR A 138 -1.66 -2.73 0.97
N GLY A 139 -1.66 -1.62 1.71
CA GLY A 139 -1.45 -1.64 3.17
C GLY A 139 -2.59 -2.28 3.97
N PRO A 140 -2.46 -2.36 5.30
CA PRO A 140 -3.53 -2.80 6.19
C PRO A 140 -4.70 -1.79 6.27
N GLY A 141 -5.87 -2.28 6.68
CA GLY A 141 -7.11 -1.51 6.82
C GLY A 141 -8.18 -1.84 5.78
N LEU A 142 -9.41 -1.41 6.04
CA LEU A 142 -10.52 -1.51 5.08
C LEU A 142 -10.30 -0.59 3.87
N PRO A 143 -10.94 -0.86 2.71
CA PRO A 143 -10.71 -0.12 1.46
C PRO A 143 -10.71 1.40 1.62
N PHE A 144 -11.72 1.99 2.29
CA PHE A 144 -11.79 3.43 2.50
C PHE A 144 -10.58 3.99 3.26
N HIS A 145 -10.19 3.37 4.39
CA HIS A 145 -9.00 3.78 5.15
C HIS A 145 -7.73 3.70 4.33
N ARG A 146 -7.58 2.65 3.51
CA ARG A 146 -6.40 2.51 2.65
C ARG A 146 -6.34 3.64 1.62
N GLU A 147 -7.47 4.01 1.02
CA GLU A 147 -7.52 5.10 0.05
C GLU A 147 -7.17 6.46 0.66
N THR A 148 -7.46 6.68 1.95
CA THR A 148 -7.25 7.98 2.61
C THR A 148 -5.93 8.08 3.38
N SER A 149 -5.39 6.94 3.83
CA SER A 149 -4.33 6.91 4.84
C SER A 149 -3.16 5.96 4.52
N GLN A 150 -3.25 5.11 3.49
CA GLN A 150 -2.18 4.17 3.12
C GLN A 150 -1.48 4.56 1.82
N PHE A 151 -0.18 4.29 1.72
CA PHE A 151 0.49 4.18 0.42
C PHE A 151 0.69 2.73 0.08
N ASP A 152 0.83 2.40 -1.20
CA ASP A 152 1.24 1.06 -1.65
C ASP A 152 2.72 0.81 -1.38
N PHE A 153 3.10 -0.45 -1.11
CA PHE A 153 4.50 -0.86 -1.27
C PHE A 153 4.85 -0.99 -2.76
N ILE A 154 4.01 -1.71 -3.50
CA ILE A 154 4.10 -1.84 -4.96
C ILE A 154 2.75 -1.41 -5.51
N THR A 155 2.69 -0.32 -6.25
CA THR A 155 1.42 0.04 -6.90
C THR A 155 1.13 -0.91 -8.06
N PRO A 156 -0.12 -1.40 -8.17
CA PRO A 156 -0.64 -2.03 -9.37
C PRO A 156 -0.39 -1.18 -10.63
N LEU A 157 0.22 -1.79 -11.65
CA LEU A 157 0.41 -1.15 -12.94
C LEU A 157 -0.83 -1.35 -13.79
N ARG A 158 -1.47 -0.25 -14.19
CA ARG A 158 -2.61 -0.24 -15.12
C ARG A 158 -2.31 0.63 -16.35
N PRO A 159 -2.81 0.28 -17.55
CA PRO A 159 -2.62 1.09 -18.75
C PRO A 159 -3.00 2.56 -18.53
N GLY A 160 -2.14 3.48 -18.98
CA GLY A 160 -2.35 4.93 -18.86
C GLY A 160 -1.77 5.59 -17.59
N LYS A 161 -1.48 4.84 -16.52
CA LYS A 161 -0.82 5.36 -15.30
C LYS A 161 0.70 5.14 -15.26
N MET A 162 1.26 4.53 -16.30
CA MET A 162 2.65 4.06 -16.32
C MET A 162 3.68 5.17 -16.55
N LYS A 163 3.40 6.14 -17.43
CA LYS A 163 4.36 7.18 -17.84
C LYS A 163 4.85 8.01 -16.64
N ALA A 164 3.94 8.52 -15.82
CA ALA A 164 4.30 9.32 -14.65
C ALA A 164 5.14 8.53 -13.63
N ARG A 165 4.97 7.20 -13.56
CA ARG A 165 5.76 6.34 -12.66
C ARG A 165 7.16 6.08 -13.17
N MET A 166 7.33 5.94 -14.49
CA MET A 166 8.66 5.83 -15.13
C MET A 166 9.49 7.11 -14.96
N GLU A 167 8.82 8.26 -14.90
CA GLU A 167 9.47 9.57 -14.71
C GLU A 167 9.89 9.82 -13.25
N ALA A 168 9.40 9.01 -12.29
CA ALA A 168 9.65 9.14 -10.86
C ALA A 168 11.03 8.61 -10.41
N VAL A 169 12.06 8.85 -11.21
CA VAL A 169 13.48 8.61 -10.88
C VAL A 169 14.09 9.89 -10.31
N GLY A 170 14.67 9.80 -9.12
CA GLY A 170 15.30 10.92 -8.42
C GLY A 170 16.75 10.63 -8.06
N VAL A 171 17.61 11.62 -8.24
CA VAL A 171 18.99 11.62 -7.73
C VAL A 171 19.07 12.72 -6.68
N PRO A 172 19.35 12.44 -5.40
CA PRO A 172 19.35 13.47 -4.38
C PRO A 172 20.35 14.59 -4.68
N VAL A 173 19.92 15.85 -4.55
CA VAL A 173 20.82 17.00 -4.70
C VAL A 173 21.55 17.23 -3.38
N ARG A 174 22.89 17.13 -3.41
CA ARG A 174 23.75 17.28 -2.21
C ARG A 174 24.64 18.53 -2.23
N ASN A 175 24.48 19.41 -3.21
CA ASN A 175 25.26 20.65 -3.27
C ASN A 175 24.71 21.67 -2.26
N TYR A 176 25.31 21.69 -1.06
CA TYR A 176 25.07 22.68 0.00
C TYR A 176 25.65 24.07 -0.31
N THR A 177 26.01 24.37 -1.56
CA THR A 177 26.63 25.64 -1.96
C THR A 177 25.64 26.81 -2.05
N GLY A 178 24.45 26.69 -1.46
CA GLY A 178 23.45 27.76 -1.35
C GLY A 178 22.64 28.05 -2.62
N ASP A 179 23.14 27.65 -3.79
CA ASP A 179 22.51 27.89 -5.11
C ASP A 179 21.96 26.60 -5.78
N GLY A 180 21.85 25.49 -5.04
CA GLY A 180 21.40 24.19 -5.58
C GLY A 180 19.88 24.09 -5.70
N GLU A 181 19.39 23.49 -6.79
CA GLU A 181 17.98 23.11 -6.93
C GLU A 181 17.62 22.01 -5.92
N TYR A 182 16.67 22.28 -5.02
CA TYR A 182 16.13 21.26 -4.13
C TYR A 182 15.21 20.31 -4.92
N ASN A 183 15.28 19.02 -4.65
CA ASN A 183 14.33 18.03 -5.15
C ASN A 183 13.62 17.28 -4.01
N GLN A 184 12.69 16.40 -4.39
CA GLN A 184 11.85 15.64 -3.47
C GLN A 184 12.61 14.68 -2.52
N LEU A 185 13.89 14.41 -2.76
CA LEU A 185 14.73 13.59 -1.89
C LEU A 185 15.63 14.43 -0.97
N THR A 186 15.57 15.76 -1.11
CA THR A 186 16.32 16.67 -0.24
C THR A 186 15.80 16.49 1.18
N TRP A 187 16.71 16.28 2.14
CA TRP A 187 16.42 16.05 3.56
C TRP A 187 15.78 14.69 3.89
N LEU A 188 15.62 13.78 2.91
CA LEU A 188 15.19 12.41 3.17
C LEU A 188 16.39 11.49 3.34
N TRP A 189 16.34 10.67 4.40
CA TRP A 189 17.35 9.66 4.70
C TRP A 189 18.77 10.24 4.72
N GLU A 190 18.98 11.33 5.45
CA GLU A 190 20.25 12.09 5.45
C GLU A 190 21.46 11.24 5.87
N ASP A 191 21.23 10.22 6.71
CA ASP A 191 22.26 9.26 7.13
C ASP A 191 22.67 8.28 6.02
N TRP A 192 21.95 8.27 4.89
CA TRP A 192 22.22 7.41 3.75
C TRP A 192 22.87 8.18 2.61
N GLU A 193 23.91 7.61 2.03
CA GLU A 193 24.42 7.98 0.72
C GLU A 193 23.60 7.27 -0.36
N ILE A 194 22.73 8.02 -1.05
CA ILE A 194 21.83 7.52 -2.09
C ILE A 194 22.32 8.04 -3.44
N ALA A 195 22.64 7.13 -4.35
CA ALA A 195 23.05 7.46 -5.71
C ALA A 195 21.84 7.71 -6.61
N VAL A 196 20.81 6.88 -6.46
CA VAL A 196 19.53 7.03 -7.17
C VAL A 196 18.40 6.38 -6.38
N ALA A 197 17.20 6.92 -6.54
CA ALA A 197 15.97 6.38 -6.00
C ALA A 197 14.87 6.40 -7.07
N PHE A 198 13.92 5.47 -6.98
CA PHE A 198 12.69 5.56 -7.74
C PHE A 198 11.49 5.10 -6.91
N LYS A 199 10.33 5.72 -7.18
CA LYS A 199 9.10 5.43 -6.45
C LYS A 199 8.49 4.12 -6.98
N ILE A 200 8.27 3.16 -6.08
CA ILE A 200 7.69 1.84 -6.37
C ILE A 200 6.21 1.76 -5.97
N GLY A 201 5.82 2.51 -4.95
CA GLY A 201 4.44 2.58 -4.48
C GLY A 201 4.06 3.99 -4.07
N GLY A 202 2.80 4.35 -4.27
CA GLY A 202 2.27 5.68 -3.97
C GLY A 202 1.02 5.60 -3.10
N GLY A 203 0.67 6.71 -2.47
CA GLY A 203 -0.54 6.85 -1.68
C GLY A 203 -1.30 8.14 -2.02
N PRO A 204 -2.33 8.47 -1.22
CA PRO A 204 -3.16 9.66 -1.40
C PRO A 204 -2.37 10.97 -1.18
N ARG A 205 -1.25 10.91 -0.46
CA ARG A 205 -0.44 12.06 -0.08
C ARG A 205 0.78 12.19 -0.99
N GLY A 206 0.68 13.17 -1.90
CA GLY A 206 1.79 13.75 -2.68
C GLY A 206 2.95 12.82 -3.04
N TRP A 207 4.12 13.16 -2.49
CA TRP A 207 5.38 12.43 -2.63
C TRP A 207 5.50 11.28 -1.64
N GLY A 208 4.72 11.22 -0.56
CA GLY A 208 4.68 10.07 0.35
C GLY A 208 4.52 8.71 -0.37
N GLY A 209 5.25 7.70 0.09
CA GLY A 209 5.19 6.35 -0.45
C GLY A 209 6.45 5.53 -0.27
N SER A 210 6.51 4.48 -1.09
CA SER A 210 7.58 3.48 -1.05
C SER A 210 8.56 3.68 -2.19
N TYR A 211 9.84 3.49 -1.89
CA TYR A 211 10.95 3.75 -2.80
C TYR A 211 11.93 2.58 -2.84
N ALA A 212 12.53 2.36 -4.00
CA ALA A 212 13.75 1.57 -4.13
C ALA A 212 14.95 2.52 -4.23
N LEU A 213 15.94 2.32 -3.36
CA LEU A 213 17.09 3.19 -3.17
C LEU A 213 18.38 2.42 -3.47
N TYR A 214 19.21 2.89 -4.39
CA TYR A 214 20.59 2.40 -4.50
C TYR A 214 21.47 3.23 -3.57
N CYS A 215 21.81 2.67 -2.41
CA CYS A 215 22.40 3.43 -1.31
C CYS A 215 23.45 2.66 -0.50
N ARG A 216 24.10 3.37 0.42
CA ARG A 216 24.95 2.86 1.50
C ARG A 216 24.91 3.82 2.69
N ASN A 217 25.36 3.41 3.86
CA ASN A 217 25.59 4.31 5.00
C ASN A 217 26.87 3.91 5.75
N GLU A 218 27.18 4.59 6.86
CA GLU A 218 28.41 4.34 7.63
C GLU A 218 28.49 2.90 8.16
N ASP A 219 27.35 2.36 8.61
CA ASP A 219 27.22 1.00 9.13
C ASP A 219 27.20 -0.05 8.00
N ASN A 220 26.60 0.29 6.86
CA ASN A 220 26.43 -0.56 5.70
C ASN A 220 27.13 0.04 4.47
N LYS A 221 28.45 -0.10 4.44
CA LYS A 221 29.33 0.52 3.43
C LYS A 221 29.14 -0.02 2.00
N GLN A 222 28.42 -1.13 1.84
CA GLN A 222 28.13 -1.73 0.54
C GLN A 222 27.01 -0.97 -0.17
N TRP A 223 27.29 -0.55 -1.40
CA TRP A 223 26.27 -0.11 -2.35
C TRP A 223 25.38 -1.27 -2.75
N LYS A 224 24.10 -1.18 -2.40
CA LYS A 224 23.06 -2.13 -2.80
C LYS A 224 21.70 -1.45 -2.85
N TRP A 225 20.74 -2.13 -3.47
CA TRP A 225 19.34 -1.72 -3.42
C TRP A 225 18.75 -1.98 -2.04
N ARG A 226 17.97 -1.02 -1.55
CA ARG A 226 17.22 -1.04 -0.29
C ARG A 226 15.86 -0.38 -0.49
N TYR A 227 14.99 -0.49 0.50
CA TYR A 227 13.60 -0.07 0.38
C TYR A 227 13.28 1.02 1.40
N GLY A 228 12.99 2.22 0.88
CA GLY A 228 12.66 3.38 1.69
C GLY A 228 11.15 3.54 1.83
N VAL A 229 10.70 4.00 2.99
CA VAL A 229 9.36 4.54 3.21
C VAL A 229 9.46 6.01 3.58
N HIS A 230 8.54 6.82 3.09
CA HIS A 230 8.39 8.22 3.49
C HIS A 230 6.91 8.58 3.58
N ASP A 231 6.44 9.05 4.73
CA ASP A 231 5.04 9.38 4.97
C ASP A 231 4.77 10.87 5.19
N GLU A 232 5.54 11.77 4.56
CA GLU A 232 5.46 13.25 4.57
C GLU A 232 5.46 13.97 5.94
N ASP A 233 4.72 13.47 6.92
CA ASP A 233 4.50 14.05 8.23
C ASP A 233 5.59 13.66 9.24
N TRP A 234 5.94 12.36 9.39
CA TRP A 234 6.81 11.95 10.52
C TRP A 234 7.71 10.71 10.31
N TYR A 235 7.36 9.77 9.43
CA TYR A 235 8.11 8.52 9.31
C TYR A 235 8.93 8.45 8.02
N SER A 236 10.23 8.17 8.17
CA SER A 236 11.13 7.90 7.06
C SER A 236 12.17 6.89 7.51
N ASP A 237 12.20 5.71 6.88
CA ASP A 237 13.13 4.64 7.23
C ASP A 237 13.55 3.84 5.99
N VAL A 238 14.64 3.08 6.11
CA VAL A 238 15.26 2.29 5.04
C VAL A 238 15.46 0.85 5.49
N TYR A 239 14.85 -0.07 4.77
CA TYR A 239 14.91 -1.50 5.01
C TYR A 239 15.90 -2.18 4.08
N ASP A 240 16.57 -3.20 4.60
CA ASP A 240 17.74 -3.77 3.98
C ASP A 240 17.40 -4.75 2.84
N ASN A 241 16.13 -5.20 2.80
CA ASN A 241 15.55 -6.13 1.84
C ASN A 241 14.01 -6.08 1.85
N VAL A 242 13.36 -6.74 0.86
CA VAL A 242 11.89 -6.78 0.76
C VAL A 242 11.21 -7.46 1.94
N GLU A 243 11.84 -8.46 2.57
CA GLU A 243 11.25 -9.19 3.70
C GLU A 243 11.15 -8.33 4.95
N GLU A 244 12.19 -7.55 5.26
CA GLU A 244 12.15 -6.56 6.34
C GLU A 244 11.10 -5.48 6.06
N PHE A 245 11.04 -4.99 4.81
CA PHE A 245 10.02 -4.01 4.44
C PHE A 245 8.61 -4.57 4.62
N LEU A 246 8.33 -5.78 4.14
CA LEU A 246 7.03 -6.44 4.32
C LEU A 246 6.70 -6.68 5.79
N GLY A 247 7.69 -7.04 6.61
CA GLY A 247 7.50 -7.24 8.05
C GLY A 247 7.08 -5.95 8.76
N PHE A 248 7.68 -4.82 8.41
CA PHE A 248 7.26 -3.51 8.89
C PHE A 248 5.89 -3.11 8.33
N TYR A 249 5.74 -3.22 7.01
CA TYR A 249 4.61 -2.67 6.28
C TYR A 249 3.29 -3.37 6.61
N ALA A 250 3.34 -4.63 7.05
CA ALA A 250 2.18 -5.33 7.61
C ALA A 250 1.52 -4.57 8.78
N HIS A 251 2.29 -3.73 9.49
CA HIS A 251 1.86 -2.98 10.66
C HIS A 251 1.89 -1.45 10.45
N PHE A 252 2.24 -1.00 9.26
CA PHE A 252 2.35 0.43 8.99
C PHE A 252 0.96 1.07 8.91
N ASN A 253 0.70 2.05 9.79
CA ASN A 253 -0.54 2.81 9.84
C ASN A 253 -1.81 1.94 9.85
N GLU A 254 -1.74 0.78 10.54
CA GLU A 254 -2.87 -0.12 10.76
C GLU A 254 -4.10 0.66 11.25
N GLN A 255 -5.25 0.41 10.62
CA GLN A 255 -6.51 1.01 11.05
C GLN A 255 -6.85 0.46 12.44
N THR A 256 -6.96 1.33 13.43
CA THR A 256 -7.38 0.93 14.77
C THR A 256 -8.90 0.84 14.86
N GLU A 257 -9.41 0.25 15.94
CA GLU A 257 -10.85 0.32 16.22
C GLU A 257 -11.35 1.76 16.40
N GLU A 258 -10.50 2.66 16.91
CA GLU A 258 -10.84 4.08 17.08
C GLU A 258 -10.98 4.76 15.71
N ASP A 259 -10.01 4.57 14.82
CA ASP A 259 -10.08 5.08 13.44
C ASP A 259 -11.32 4.54 12.72
N LEU A 260 -11.60 3.24 12.87
CA LEU A 260 -12.79 2.63 12.28
C LEU A 260 -14.09 3.24 12.81
N LEU A 261 -14.15 3.59 14.10
CA LEU A 261 -15.33 4.24 14.68
C LEU A 261 -15.54 5.65 14.14
N ASP A 262 -14.45 6.38 13.92
CA ASP A 262 -14.48 7.72 13.33
C ASP A 262 -14.88 7.68 11.84
N ASP A 263 -14.51 6.61 11.14
CA ASP A 263 -14.88 6.37 9.74
C ASP A 263 -16.36 5.97 9.55
N ILE A 264 -17.00 5.37 10.55
CA ILE A 264 -18.39 4.91 10.45
C ILE A 264 -19.36 6.09 10.47
N THR A 265 -20.02 6.34 9.35
CA THR A 265 -21.12 7.31 9.28
C THR A 265 -22.29 6.89 10.17
N SER A 266 -22.77 7.82 10.99
CA SER A 266 -23.95 7.57 11.84
C SER A 266 -25.23 7.39 11.02
N LEU A 267 -26.12 6.49 11.45
CA LEU A 267 -27.41 6.29 10.79
C LEU A 267 -28.27 7.56 10.77
N GLU A 268 -28.13 8.41 11.79
CA GLU A 268 -28.81 9.70 11.83
C GLU A 268 -28.33 10.59 10.69
N ALA A 269 -27.01 10.73 10.48
CA ALA A 269 -26.47 11.51 9.38
C ALA A 269 -26.92 11.00 8.00
N LEU A 270 -26.94 9.68 7.80
CA LEU A 270 -27.41 9.08 6.55
C LEU A 270 -28.91 9.28 6.29
N ALA A 271 -29.73 9.31 7.34
CA ALA A 271 -31.18 9.54 7.20
C ALA A 271 -31.54 10.95 6.71
N TRP A 272 -30.59 11.91 6.79
CA TRP A 272 -30.78 13.30 6.37
C TRP A 272 -30.04 13.67 5.08
N ALA A 273 -29.26 12.74 4.50
CA ALA A 273 -28.53 12.91 3.24
C ALA A 273 -29.44 12.70 2.02
#